data_AF-A0A397UIH7-F1
#
_entry.id   AF-A0A397UIH7-F1
#
_cell.length_a   1.000
_cell.length_b   1.000
_cell.length_c   1.000
_cell.angle_alpha   90.00
_cell.angle_beta   90.00
_cell.angle_gamma   90.00
#
_symmetry.space_group_name_H-M   'P 1'
#
loop_
_entity.id
_entity.type
_entity.pdbx_description
1 polymer ?
#
loop_
_entity_poly.entity_id
_entity_poly.type
_entity_poly.pdbx_seq_one_letter_code
_entity_poly.pdbx_strand_id
1 'polypeptide(L)'
;MSDDSDMNSERIPLLQIGRQIEPRNYRDTIFSCLCIFILIGAIVVLSFSGGAPELHLPVDISQIPKAYQLRPNRFFYVIESLPVEFDNTTNYTSTNVTITNSMDNFEKGSFDEPGGVFKIAEIIPMPKFWTSGLYEIREFRYLPDGNVTMVSTVTSKFEGFWSNSVKVQFTATYNESLDPLVLESCEYKIIRNFFLNGVIQRRCPLEKEFYDVAFVQGAFLTELKFLSLNKSIEFGEISKMDVWNNKRDITVYENAPYPSIIPAIYAVYRDLLESGFKAHVDTRSRNNNMK
;
A
#
# COMPACT_ATOMS: atom_id res chain seq x y z
N MET A 1 -94.64 -7.12 -16.64
CA MET A 1 -95.22 -8.46 -16.42
C MET A 1 -94.06 -9.32 -15.95
N SER A 2 -94.20 -9.89 -14.74
CA SER A 2 -93.27 -10.75 -14.00
C SER A 2 -92.10 -10.00 -13.34
N ASP A 3 -92.16 -9.61 -12.07
CA ASP A 3 -92.23 -10.35 -10.78
C ASP A 3 -90.86 -10.77 -10.24
N ASP A 4 -90.70 -10.46 -8.94
CA ASP A 4 -89.94 -11.15 -7.90
C ASP A 4 -88.41 -11.12 -7.96
N SER A 5 -87.67 -11.02 -6.85
CA SER A 5 -88.04 -11.13 -5.43
C SER A 5 -86.94 -10.56 -4.53
N ASP A 6 -87.36 -10.19 -3.33
CA ASP A 6 -86.58 -9.85 -2.14
C ASP A 6 -85.39 -10.80 -1.87
N MET A 7 -84.26 -10.21 -1.50
CA MET A 7 -83.33 -10.83 -0.57
C MET A 7 -82.89 -9.83 0.50
N ASN A 8 -83.59 -9.90 1.63
CA ASN A 8 -83.10 -9.45 2.93
C ASN A 8 -81.80 -10.20 3.27
N SER A 9 -80.66 -9.53 3.20
CA SER A 9 -79.44 -10.01 3.87
C SER A 9 -79.31 -9.33 5.23
N GLU A 10 -79.52 -10.11 6.28
CA GLU A 10 -79.29 -9.76 7.67
C GLU A 10 -77.88 -9.18 7.87
N ARG A 11 -77.80 -8.02 8.53
CA ARG A 11 -76.53 -7.42 8.94
C ARG A 11 -76.00 -8.17 10.16
N ILE A 12 -74.89 -8.89 9.98
CA ILE A 12 -74.09 -9.45 11.07
C ILE A 12 -73.33 -8.28 11.75
N PRO A 13 -73.36 -8.12 13.09
CA PRO A 13 -72.59 -7.08 13.75
C PRO A 13 -71.09 -7.42 13.71
N LEU A 14 -70.29 -6.46 13.23
CA LEU A 14 -68.84 -6.52 13.27
C LEU A 14 -68.36 -6.52 14.74
N LEU A 15 -67.91 -7.67 15.21
CA LEU A 15 -67.11 -7.80 16.43
C LEU A 15 -65.80 -7.01 16.25
N GLN A 16 -65.71 -5.83 16.87
CA GLN A 16 -64.43 -5.16 17.09
C GLN A 16 -63.57 -6.04 17.99
N ILE A 17 -62.64 -6.79 17.38
CA ILE A 17 -61.53 -7.43 18.10
C ILE A 17 -60.61 -6.30 18.55
N GLY A 18 -60.91 -5.75 19.73
CA GLY A 18 -60.01 -4.88 20.47
C GLY A 18 -58.77 -5.67 20.85
N ARG A 19 -57.72 -5.58 20.03
CA ARG A 19 -56.40 -6.09 20.38
C ARG A 19 -55.91 -5.25 21.55
N GLN A 20 -56.08 -5.74 22.78
CA GLN A 20 -55.46 -5.13 23.96
C GLN A 20 -53.95 -5.21 23.77
N ILE A 21 -53.34 -4.10 23.37
CA ILE A 21 -51.90 -3.92 23.40
C ILE A 21 -51.57 -3.78 24.89
N GLU A 22 -51.11 -4.86 25.52
CA GLU A 22 -50.52 -4.77 26.85
C GLU A 22 -49.42 -3.68 26.80
N PRO A 23 -49.40 -2.73 27.75
CA PRO A 23 -48.40 -1.68 27.78
C PRO A 23 -47.04 -2.34 28.03
N ARG A 24 -46.30 -2.59 26.95
CA ARG A 24 -44.94 -3.11 26.99
C ARG A 24 -44.14 -2.17 27.89
N ASN A 25 -43.64 -2.70 29.00
CA ASN A 25 -42.97 -1.92 30.04
C ASN A 25 -41.75 -1.21 29.43
N TYR A 26 -41.92 0.08 29.13
CA TYR A 26 -40.96 0.88 28.37
C TYR A 26 -39.59 0.94 29.07
N ARG A 27 -39.60 0.82 30.40
CA ARG A 27 -38.39 0.71 31.22
C ARG A 27 -37.54 -0.50 30.84
N ASP A 28 -38.14 -1.67 30.71
CA ASP A 28 -37.40 -2.92 30.45
C ASP A 28 -36.77 -2.91 29.05
N THR A 29 -37.44 -2.25 28.09
CA THR A 29 -36.91 -2.07 26.73
C THR A 29 -35.71 -1.11 26.70
N ILE A 30 -35.77 0.00 27.45
CA ILE A 30 -34.65 0.95 27.54
C ILE A 30 -33.42 0.32 28.20
N PHE A 31 -33.62 -0.41 29.30
CA PHE A 31 -32.51 -1.10 29.99
C PHE A 31 -31.86 -2.15 29.09
N SER A 32 -32.65 -2.93 28.36
CA SER A 32 -32.12 -3.90 27.40
C SER A 32 -31.27 -3.23 26.30
N CYS A 33 -31.75 -2.13 25.71
CA CYS A 33 -30.99 -1.38 24.71
C CYS A 33 -29.68 -0.82 25.27
N LEU A 34 -29.70 -0.22 26.47
CA LEU A 34 -28.49 0.33 27.11
C LEU A 34 -27.44 -0.77 27.37
N CYS A 35 -27.86 -1.94 27.84
CA CYS A 35 -26.94 -3.07 28.04
C CYS A 35 -26.31 -3.53 26.73
N ILE A 36 -27.07 -3.57 25.63
CA ILE A 36 -26.54 -3.91 24.30
C ILE A 36 -25.52 -2.85 23.83
N PHE A 37 -25.80 -1.56 24.00
CA PHE A 37 -24.84 -0.50 23.65
C PHE A 37 -23.56 -0.56 24.48
N ILE A 38 -23.66 -0.84 25.79
CA ILE A 38 -22.50 -1.01 26.66
C ILE A 38 -21.70 -2.26 26.25
N LEU A 39 -22.38 -3.36 25.94
CA LEU A 39 -21.72 -4.60 25.48
C LEU A 39 -20.99 -4.38 24.15
N ILE A 40 -21.64 -3.73 23.17
CA ILE A 40 -21.01 -3.37 21.90
C ILE A 40 -19.82 -2.45 22.15
N GLY A 41 -19.97 -1.43 23.00
CA GLY A 41 -18.89 -0.53 23.39
C GLY A 41 -17.72 -1.26 24.04
N ALA A 42 -17.99 -2.22 24.91
CA ALA A 42 -16.97 -3.06 25.55
C ALA A 42 -16.28 -4.00 24.56
N ILE A 43 -17.02 -4.64 23.63
CA ILE A 43 -16.45 -5.48 22.58
C ILE A 43 -15.56 -4.65 21.66
N VAL A 44 -16.01 -3.45 21.27
CA VAL A 44 -15.24 -2.45 20.53
C VAL A 44 -13.95 -2.17 21.30
N VAL A 45 -14.02 -1.68 22.53
CA VAL A 45 -12.84 -1.33 23.36
C VAL A 45 -11.89 -2.53 23.54
N LEU A 46 -12.41 -3.73 23.83
CA LEU A 46 -11.60 -4.94 24.00
C LEU A 46 -10.93 -5.38 22.69
N SER A 47 -11.61 -5.23 21.57
CA SER A 47 -11.04 -5.46 20.23
C SER A 47 -9.95 -4.44 19.89
N PHE A 48 -10.01 -3.24 20.47
CA PHE A 48 -9.00 -2.19 20.29
C PHE A 48 -7.86 -2.24 21.31
N SER A 49 -8.06 -2.82 22.50
CA SER A 49 -7.01 -2.93 23.53
C SER A 49 -6.06 -4.11 23.29
N GLY A 50 -6.46 -5.11 22.49
CA GLY A 50 -5.63 -6.23 22.07
C GLY A 50 -4.72 -5.90 20.89
N GLY A 51 -4.13 -4.69 20.85
CA GLY A 51 -3.17 -4.31 19.82
C GLY A 51 -2.06 -5.36 19.77
N ALA A 52 -1.89 -6.02 18.63
CA ALA A 52 -0.78 -6.92 18.41
C ALA A 52 0.52 -6.18 18.79
N PRO A 53 1.49 -6.85 19.44
CA PRO A 53 2.74 -6.22 19.82
C PRO A 53 3.35 -5.56 18.57
N GLU A 54 3.53 -4.24 18.64
CA GLU A 54 4.17 -3.46 17.58
C GLU A 54 5.57 -4.04 17.43
N LEU A 55 5.83 -4.77 16.33
CA LEU A 55 7.14 -5.34 16.06
C LEU A 55 8.09 -4.16 15.82
N HIS A 56 8.80 -3.74 16.88
CA HIS A 56 9.83 -2.71 16.80
C HIS A 56 11.03 -3.26 16.05
N LEU A 57 11.01 -3.12 14.72
CA LEU A 57 12.15 -3.45 13.89
C LEU A 57 13.27 -2.41 14.12
N PRO A 58 14.53 -2.84 14.08
CA PRO A 58 15.65 -1.90 14.02
C PRO A 58 15.52 -1.01 12.78
N VAL A 59 16.00 0.22 12.90
CA VAL A 59 15.91 1.24 11.86
C VAL A 59 17.29 1.42 11.21
N ASP A 60 17.34 1.49 9.88
CA ASP A 60 18.58 1.56 9.11
C ASP A 60 18.38 2.33 7.78
N ILE A 61 19.47 2.64 7.08
CA ILE A 61 19.46 3.28 5.76
C ILE A 61 19.02 2.29 4.70
N SER A 62 18.30 2.77 3.68
CA SER A 62 17.90 1.92 2.55
C SER A 62 19.11 1.46 1.73
N GLN A 63 19.15 0.18 1.38
CA GLN A 63 20.18 -0.43 0.53
C GLN A 63 19.56 -1.08 -0.71
N ILE A 64 18.38 -0.63 -1.11
CA ILE A 64 17.70 -1.15 -2.30
C ILE A 64 18.57 -0.86 -3.53
N PRO A 65 18.89 -1.88 -4.34
CA PRO A 65 19.76 -1.71 -5.49
C PRO A 65 19.11 -0.83 -6.56
N LYS A 66 19.91 -0.42 -7.53
CA LYS A 66 19.47 0.42 -8.64
C LYS A 66 18.57 -0.30 -9.64
N ALA A 67 18.64 -1.63 -9.70
CA ALA A 67 17.83 -2.45 -10.58
C ALA A 67 17.18 -3.61 -9.81
N TYR A 68 15.87 -3.76 -9.92
CA TYR A 68 15.09 -4.76 -9.17
C TYR A 68 13.71 -4.99 -9.80
N GLN A 69 12.99 -6.01 -9.32
CA GLN A 69 11.60 -6.27 -9.69
C GLN A 69 10.65 -5.86 -8.57
N LEU A 70 9.53 -5.25 -8.93
CA LEU A 70 8.41 -4.98 -8.05
C LEU A 70 7.25 -5.92 -8.40
N ARG A 71 6.72 -6.62 -7.40
CA ARG A 71 5.58 -7.51 -7.57
C ARG A 71 4.49 -7.22 -6.52
N PRO A 72 3.22 -7.07 -6.92
CA PRO A 72 2.13 -7.03 -5.97
C PRO A 72 1.95 -8.40 -5.34
N ASN A 73 1.77 -8.40 -4.02
CA ASN A 73 1.28 -9.52 -3.24
C ASN A 73 -0.08 -9.13 -2.64
N ARG A 74 -0.87 -10.11 -2.19
CA ARG A 74 -2.29 -9.96 -1.85
C ARG A 74 -2.64 -8.70 -1.03
N PHE A 75 -1.76 -8.26 -0.13
CA PHE A 75 -1.97 -7.09 0.72
C PHE A 75 -0.78 -6.12 0.80
N PHE A 76 0.32 -6.38 0.08
CA PHE A 76 1.57 -5.62 0.16
C PHE A 76 2.37 -5.81 -1.12
N TYR A 77 3.48 -5.10 -1.29
CA TYR A 77 4.36 -5.29 -2.46
C TYR A 77 5.68 -5.91 -2.03
N VAL A 78 6.27 -6.69 -2.93
CA VAL A 78 7.57 -7.34 -2.75
C VAL A 78 8.55 -6.75 -3.74
N ILE A 79 9.72 -6.37 -3.25
CA ILE A 79 10.88 -6.00 -4.05
C ILE A 79 11.80 -7.22 -4.10
N GLU A 80 12.10 -7.66 -5.31
CA GLU A 80 12.89 -8.85 -5.61
C GLU A 80 14.11 -8.46 -6.45
N SER A 81 15.20 -9.22 -6.36
CA SER A 81 16.33 -9.03 -7.27
C SER A 81 15.92 -9.32 -8.72
N LEU A 82 16.68 -8.80 -9.68
CA LEU A 82 16.62 -9.33 -11.03
C LEU A 82 17.11 -10.79 -11.01
N PRO A 83 16.61 -11.66 -11.90
CA PRO A 83 17.14 -13.01 -12.05
C PRO A 83 18.62 -12.90 -12.43
N VAL A 84 19.48 -13.52 -11.63
CA VAL A 84 20.89 -13.65 -11.97
C VAL A 84 20.98 -14.83 -12.93
N GLU A 85 21.33 -14.59 -14.19
CA GLU A 85 21.85 -15.67 -15.03
C GLU A 85 23.14 -16.15 -14.34
N PHE A 86 23.08 -17.35 -13.76
CA PHE A 86 24.25 -18.02 -13.22
C PHE A 86 25.17 -18.40 -14.38
N ASP A 87 25.95 -17.45 -14.86
CA ASP A 87 27.06 -17.72 -15.74
C ASP A 87 28.29 -17.92 -14.83
N ASN A 88 28.79 -19.16 -14.78
CA ASN A 88 29.90 -19.62 -13.91
C ASN A 88 31.24 -18.86 -14.12
N THR A 89 31.23 -17.79 -14.91
CA THR A 89 32.40 -17.09 -15.42
C THR A 89 32.40 -15.58 -15.18
N THR A 90 31.34 -14.99 -14.62
CA THR A 90 31.26 -13.52 -14.49
C THR A 90 31.02 -13.07 -13.05
N ASN A 91 32.06 -12.47 -12.45
CA ASN A 91 31.97 -11.67 -11.24
C ASN A 91 31.14 -10.41 -11.52
N TYR A 92 29.82 -10.48 -11.37
CA TYR A 92 29.00 -9.29 -11.26
C TYR A 92 29.09 -8.75 -9.84
N THR A 93 29.86 -7.69 -9.66
CA THR A 93 29.73 -6.79 -8.51
C THR A 93 28.43 -6.00 -8.69
N SER A 94 27.32 -6.50 -8.15
CA SER A 94 26.27 -5.61 -7.67
C SER A 94 26.93 -4.76 -6.60
N THR A 95 27.15 -3.48 -6.91
CA THR A 95 27.92 -2.57 -6.08
C THR A 95 27.37 -2.59 -4.65
N ASN A 96 28.18 -3.18 -3.76
CA ASN A 96 28.04 -3.39 -2.32
C ASN A 96 27.38 -4.68 -1.80
N VAL A 97 27.20 -5.71 -2.62
CA VAL A 97 27.19 -7.10 -2.11
C VAL A 97 28.31 -7.85 -2.79
N THR A 98 29.47 -7.90 -2.15
CA THR A 98 30.50 -8.89 -2.50
C THR A 98 29.90 -10.27 -2.19
N ILE A 99 29.20 -10.85 -3.15
CA ILE A 99 28.94 -12.29 -3.18
C ILE A 99 30.30 -12.89 -3.56
N THR A 100 31.21 -12.96 -2.59
CA THR A 100 32.41 -13.77 -2.73
C THR A 100 31.94 -15.21 -2.94
N ASN A 101 32.58 -15.90 -3.89
CA ASN A 101 32.33 -17.27 -4.35
C ASN A 101 32.38 -18.38 -3.28
N SER A 102 31.88 -18.16 -2.07
CA SER A 102 31.69 -19.15 -1.01
C SER A 102 30.21 -19.51 -0.84
N MET A 103 29.49 -19.66 -1.95
CA MET A 103 28.08 -20.05 -1.97
C MET A 103 27.87 -21.58 -1.93
N ASP A 104 28.93 -22.36 -1.67
CA ASP A 104 28.81 -23.83 -1.53
C ASP A 104 28.14 -24.27 -0.22
N ASN A 105 27.99 -23.38 0.78
CA ASN A 105 27.49 -23.75 2.11
C ASN A 105 26.27 -22.92 2.60
N PHE A 106 25.63 -22.12 1.75
CA PHE A 106 24.37 -21.49 2.14
C PHE A 106 23.27 -22.56 2.06
N GLU A 107 22.92 -23.11 3.23
CA GLU A 107 21.85 -24.09 3.36
C GLU A 107 20.58 -23.56 2.72
N LYS A 108 20.00 -24.45 1.92
CA LYS A 108 18.88 -24.32 1.00
C LYS A 108 17.57 -24.00 1.73
N GLY A 109 17.50 -22.85 2.41
CA GLY A 109 16.31 -22.36 3.07
C GLY A 109 15.40 -21.65 2.08
N SER A 110 14.42 -22.37 1.51
CA SER A 110 13.30 -21.85 0.68
C SER A 110 13.62 -21.30 -0.72
N PHE A 111 14.67 -21.80 -1.37
CA PHE A 111 14.93 -21.57 -2.80
C PHE A 111 14.17 -22.59 -3.67
N ASP A 112 12.85 -22.39 -3.84
CA ASP A 112 12.00 -23.29 -4.65
C ASP A 112 11.64 -22.75 -6.04
N GLU A 113 12.25 -21.66 -6.52
CA GLU A 113 12.09 -21.22 -7.92
C GLU A 113 13.40 -21.31 -8.72
N PRO A 114 13.40 -22.01 -9.88
CA PRO A 114 14.54 -22.02 -10.79
C PRO A 114 14.70 -20.61 -11.39
N GLY A 115 15.79 -19.92 -11.02
CA GLY A 115 16.05 -18.53 -11.46
C GLY A 115 16.69 -17.59 -10.44
N GLY A 116 16.99 -18.05 -9.21
CA GLY A 116 17.90 -17.36 -8.27
C GLY A 116 17.44 -15.97 -7.82
N VAL A 117 16.14 -15.69 -7.81
CA VAL A 117 15.59 -14.41 -7.38
C VAL A 117 15.48 -14.39 -5.85
N PHE A 118 16.05 -13.38 -5.19
CA PHE A 118 15.92 -13.20 -3.74
C PHE A 118 15.10 -11.97 -3.39
N LYS A 119 14.44 -12.04 -2.24
CA LYS A 119 13.55 -10.99 -1.75
C LYS A 119 14.35 -9.91 -1.04
N ILE A 120 14.31 -8.70 -1.55
CA ILE A 120 15.09 -7.56 -1.02
C ILE A 120 14.28 -6.79 0.03
N ALA A 121 13.00 -6.53 -0.25
CA ALA A 121 12.17 -5.73 0.65
C ALA A 121 10.67 -6.04 0.52
N GLU A 122 9.90 -5.56 1.48
CA GLU A 122 8.44 -5.50 1.45
C GLU A 122 7.95 -4.07 1.68
N ILE A 123 6.93 -3.66 0.92
CA ILE A 123 6.20 -2.41 1.13
C ILE A 123 4.85 -2.79 1.73
N ILE A 124 4.74 -2.68 3.06
CA ILE A 124 3.63 -3.21 3.84
C ILE A 124 2.74 -2.06 4.32
N PRO A 125 1.41 -2.13 4.16
CA PRO A 125 0.51 -1.16 4.77
C PRO A 125 0.59 -1.28 6.30
N MET A 126 0.86 -0.17 6.99
CA MET A 126 0.88 -0.18 8.44
C MET A 126 -0.54 -0.27 9.00
N PRO A 127 -0.83 -1.21 9.92
CA PRO A 127 -2.13 -1.38 10.53
C PRO A 127 -2.34 -0.33 11.64
N LYS A 128 -2.27 0.97 11.31
CA LYS A 128 -2.78 2.01 12.23
C LYS A 128 -4.17 2.38 11.77
N PHE A 129 -5.13 1.85 12.53
CA PHE A 129 -6.57 2.04 12.39
C PHE A 129 -6.89 3.41 11.79
N TRP A 130 -7.56 3.40 10.63
CA TRP A 130 -8.16 4.56 9.96
C TRP A 130 -7.27 5.49 9.12
N THR A 131 -5.94 5.43 9.20
CA THR A 131 -5.11 6.19 8.22
C THR A 131 -4.88 5.33 6.99
N SER A 132 -5.83 5.38 6.05
CA SER A 132 -5.62 4.82 4.71
C SER A 132 -4.32 5.39 4.15
N GLY A 133 -3.35 4.52 3.95
CA GLY A 133 -2.16 4.87 3.19
C GLY A 133 -0.90 5.25 3.97
N LEU A 134 -0.69 4.70 5.16
CA LEU A 134 0.65 4.62 5.73
C LEU A 134 1.28 3.29 5.31
N TYR A 135 2.48 3.34 4.73
CA TYR A 135 3.26 2.16 4.35
C TYR A 135 4.63 2.21 5.00
N GLU A 136 5.09 1.05 5.43
CA GLU A 136 6.44 0.82 5.94
C GLU A 136 7.19 -0.05 4.94
N ILE A 137 8.43 0.31 4.64
CA ILE A 137 9.34 -0.47 3.83
C ILE A 137 10.28 -1.23 4.77
N ARG A 138 10.23 -2.55 4.68
CA ARG A 138 11.04 -3.48 5.46
C ARG A 138 12.04 -4.14 4.53
N GLU A 139 13.32 -3.94 4.78
CA GLU A 139 14.39 -4.53 3.98
C GLU A 139 14.98 -5.76 4.69
N PHE A 140 15.29 -6.78 3.90
CA PHE A 140 15.97 -7.98 4.34
C PHE A 140 17.49 -7.78 4.21
N ARG A 141 18.21 -8.03 5.29
CA ARG A 141 19.68 -7.96 5.37
C ARG A 141 20.20 -9.38 5.46
N TYR A 142 20.83 -9.84 4.38
CA TYR A 142 21.44 -11.16 4.28
C TYR A 142 22.87 -11.07 4.81
N LEU A 143 23.14 -11.74 5.92
CA LEU A 143 24.45 -11.77 6.55
C LEU A 143 25.31 -12.90 5.97
N PRO A 144 26.65 -12.80 6.00
CA PRO A 144 27.54 -13.82 5.44
C PRO A 144 27.40 -15.21 6.09
N ASP A 145 26.83 -15.29 7.28
CA ASP A 145 26.68 -16.51 8.08
C ASP A 145 25.42 -17.32 7.77
N GLY A 146 24.59 -16.90 6.82
CA GLY A 146 23.30 -17.54 6.55
C GLY A 146 22.10 -16.74 7.05
N ASN A 147 22.31 -15.87 8.05
CA ASN A 147 21.21 -15.26 8.78
C ASN A 147 20.57 -14.10 8.02
N VAL A 148 19.27 -13.95 8.20
CA VAL A 148 18.49 -12.85 7.64
C VAL A 148 17.96 -11.99 8.77
N THR A 149 18.31 -10.71 8.77
CA THR A 149 17.72 -9.72 9.68
C THR A 149 16.81 -8.79 8.89
N MET A 150 15.84 -8.17 9.57
CA MET A 150 14.88 -7.26 8.96
C MET A 150 15.01 -5.89 9.59
N VAL A 151 15.07 -4.85 8.75
CA VAL A 151 15.19 -3.46 9.19
C VAL A 151 14.07 -2.63 8.56
N SER A 152 13.59 -1.63 9.28
CA SER A 152 12.65 -0.62 8.78
C SER A 152 13.45 0.56 8.24
N THR A 153 13.33 0.86 6.95
CA THR A 153 14.19 1.87 6.29
C THR A 153 13.44 3.10 5.81
N VAL A 154 12.16 2.95 5.47
CA VAL A 154 11.36 4.03 4.89
C VAL A 154 9.92 3.93 5.38
N THR A 155 9.33 5.08 5.66
CA THR A 155 7.89 5.24 5.84
C THR A 155 7.35 6.13 4.74
N SER A 156 6.18 5.80 4.22
CA SER A 156 5.47 6.65 3.27
C SER A 156 4.02 6.85 3.69
N LYS A 157 3.54 8.07 3.55
CA LYS A 157 2.21 8.51 3.96
C LYS A 157 1.50 9.18 2.80
N PHE A 158 0.39 8.59 2.39
CA PHE A 158 -0.57 9.20 1.48
C PHE A 158 -1.33 10.31 2.21
N GLU A 159 -1.31 11.53 1.66
CA GLU A 159 -1.94 12.69 2.31
C GLU A 159 -3.48 12.71 2.12
N GLY A 160 -4.16 11.60 2.34
CA GLY A 160 -5.62 11.44 2.18
C GLY A 160 -6.02 10.48 1.07
N PHE A 161 -7.23 9.94 1.16
CA PHE A 161 -7.74 8.87 0.28
C PHE A 161 -7.86 9.26 -1.21
N TRP A 162 -7.89 10.55 -1.52
CA TRP A 162 -7.92 11.12 -2.88
C TRP A 162 -6.81 12.14 -3.12
N SER A 163 -5.81 12.17 -2.25
CA SER A 163 -4.75 13.15 -2.42
C SER A 163 -3.91 12.81 -3.63
N ASN A 164 -3.49 13.86 -4.32
CA ASN A 164 -2.52 13.82 -5.39
C ASN A 164 -1.08 13.86 -4.85
N SER A 165 -0.87 13.70 -3.54
CA SER A 165 0.47 13.66 -2.95
C SER A 165 0.71 12.47 -2.03
N VAL A 166 1.94 11.95 -2.11
CA VAL A 166 2.54 11.03 -1.15
C VAL A 166 3.80 11.63 -0.56
N LYS A 167 3.93 11.58 0.76
CA LYS A 167 5.15 11.94 1.48
C LYS A 167 5.95 10.69 1.77
N VAL A 168 7.25 10.75 1.57
CA VAL A 168 8.21 9.67 1.86
C VAL A 168 9.24 10.20 2.82
N GLN A 169 9.40 9.51 3.94
CA GLN A 169 10.34 9.84 5.01
C GLN A 169 11.16 8.60 5.32
N PHE A 170 12.48 8.72 5.20
CA PHE A 170 13.41 7.67 5.58
C PHE A 170 13.51 7.62 7.09
N THR A 171 13.48 6.42 7.66
CA THR A 171 13.43 6.23 9.11
C THR A 171 14.80 6.29 9.74
N ALA A 172 15.87 5.96 8.98
CA ALA A 172 17.26 5.98 9.43
C ALA A 172 17.51 7.21 10.31
N THR A 173 17.67 6.96 11.62
CA THR A 173 17.83 8.04 12.59
C THR A 173 19.03 8.85 12.14
N TYR A 174 18.85 10.16 11.98
CA TYR A 174 19.92 11.15 11.92
C TYR A 174 20.71 11.05 13.24
N ASN A 175 21.47 9.98 13.42
CA ASN A 175 22.62 10.03 14.28
C ASN A 175 23.57 11.00 13.59
N GLU A 176 24.23 11.85 14.36
CA GLU A 176 25.15 12.91 13.93
C GLU A 176 26.30 12.44 13.00
N SER A 177 26.35 11.15 12.67
CA SER A 177 27.29 10.50 11.76
C SER A 177 26.78 10.29 10.32
N LEU A 178 25.50 10.54 10.03
CA LEU A 178 25.00 10.47 8.65
C LEU A 178 25.32 11.78 7.92
N ASP A 179 26.08 11.68 6.84
CA ASP A 179 26.41 12.84 6.00
C ASP A 179 25.08 13.45 5.50
N PRO A 180 24.81 14.74 5.78
CA PRO A 180 23.58 15.43 5.35
C PRO A 180 23.44 15.50 3.81
N LEU A 181 24.45 15.08 3.06
CA LEU A 181 24.43 14.96 1.60
C LEU A 181 23.89 13.61 1.10
N VAL A 182 23.70 12.62 1.97
CA VAL A 182 23.12 11.30 1.59
C VAL A 182 21.66 11.48 1.21
N LEU A 183 21.23 10.90 0.09
CA LEU A 183 19.88 11.11 -0.46
C LEU A 183 18.79 10.61 0.49
N GLU A 184 19.06 9.56 1.26
CA GLU A 184 18.20 8.98 2.28
C GLU A 184 18.06 9.88 3.52
N SER A 185 18.84 10.96 3.65
CA SER A 185 18.66 11.97 4.71
C SER A 185 17.57 13.01 4.37
N CYS A 186 17.14 13.06 3.11
CA CYS A 186 16.16 14.04 2.65
C CYS A 186 14.73 13.50 2.74
N GLU A 187 13.78 14.41 2.90
CA GLU A 187 12.37 14.11 2.74
C GLU A 187 11.94 14.26 1.28
N TYR A 188 11.03 13.39 0.84
CA TYR A 188 10.50 13.45 -0.52
C TYR A 188 8.99 13.59 -0.51
N LYS A 189 8.48 14.33 -1.50
CA LYS A 189 7.06 14.44 -1.77
C LYS A 189 6.82 14.17 -3.23
N ILE A 190 6.01 13.18 -3.55
CA ILE A 190 5.64 12.89 -4.93
C ILE A 190 4.25 13.46 -5.15
N ILE A 191 4.15 14.43 -6.07
CA ILE A 191 2.92 15.13 -6.42
C ILE A 191 2.51 14.69 -7.82
N ARG A 192 1.30 14.18 -7.95
CA ARG A 192 0.71 13.76 -9.20
C ARG A 192 -0.17 14.87 -9.77
N ASN A 193 -0.27 14.97 -11.09
CA ASN A 193 -1.30 15.75 -11.76
C ASN A 193 -2.41 14.85 -12.32
N PHE A 194 -3.50 15.47 -12.77
CA PHE A 194 -4.67 14.76 -13.30
C PHE A 194 -4.32 13.79 -14.45
N PHE A 195 -3.27 14.10 -15.24
CA PHE A 195 -2.84 13.33 -16.41
C PHE A 195 -1.87 12.19 -16.12
N LEU A 196 -1.84 11.67 -14.88
CA LEU A 196 -0.94 10.58 -14.47
C LEU A 196 0.55 10.90 -14.48
N ASN A 197 0.94 12.09 -14.90
CA ASN A 197 2.29 12.59 -14.71
C ASN A 197 2.46 13.07 -13.27
N GLY A 198 3.71 13.18 -12.84
CA GLY A 198 4.04 13.63 -11.50
C GLY A 198 5.31 14.45 -11.44
N VAL A 199 5.57 14.98 -10.26
CA VAL A 199 6.78 15.69 -9.89
C VAL A 199 7.24 15.13 -8.56
N ILE A 200 8.52 14.82 -8.47
CA ILE A 200 9.18 14.47 -7.22
C ILE A 200 9.79 15.75 -6.69
N GLN A 201 9.40 16.12 -5.47
CA GLN A 201 10.00 17.18 -4.71
C GLN A 201 10.88 16.59 -3.61
N ARG A 202 11.95 17.29 -3.27
CA ARG A 202 12.90 16.92 -2.21
C ARG A 202 13.09 18.09 -1.26
N ARG A 203 13.28 17.79 0.02
CA ARG A 203 13.75 18.70 1.05
C ARG A 203 14.79 18.02 1.92
N CYS A 204 16.05 18.42 1.79
CA CYS A 204 17.14 17.93 2.63
C CYS A 204 17.27 18.73 3.94
N PRO A 205 18.03 18.25 4.95
CA PRO A 205 18.09 18.88 6.28
C PRO A 205 18.48 20.37 6.30
N LEU A 206 19.30 20.82 5.35
CA LEU A 206 19.74 22.21 5.21
C LEU A 206 18.80 23.08 4.35
N GLU A 207 17.80 22.47 3.71
CA GLU A 207 16.85 23.14 2.82
C GLU A 207 15.60 23.56 3.62
N LYS A 208 15.16 24.81 3.42
CA LYS A 208 13.96 25.33 4.13
C LYS A 208 12.65 24.85 3.49
N GLU A 209 12.66 24.66 2.19
CA GLU A 209 11.47 24.39 1.37
C GLU A 209 11.69 23.14 0.49
N PHE A 210 10.61 22.64 -0.09
CA PHE A 210 10.67 21.54 -1.06
C PHE A 210 11.00 22.09 -2.45
N TYR A 211 11.94 21.44 -3.14
CA TYR A 211 12.31 21.75 -4.52
C TYR A 211 11.96 20.61 -5.45
N ASP A 212 11.48 20.92 -6.65
CA ASP A 212 11.27 19.92 -7.70
C ASP A 212 12.63 19.36 -8.13
N VAL A 213 12.77 18.03 -8.14
CA VAL A 213 14.02 17.35 -8.51
C VAL A 213 13.87 16.42 -9.72
N ALA A 214 12.67 15.90 -9.96
CA ALA A 214 12.40 15.03 -11.11
C ALA A 214 10.94 15.12 -11.57
N PHE A 215 10.72 14.89 -12.85
CA PHE A 215 9.40 14.76 -13.47
C PHE A 215 9.12 13.28 -13.74
N VAL A 216 7.89 12.84 -13.46
CA VAL A 216 7.44 11.48 -13.77
C VAL A 216 6.49 11.53 -14.95
N GLN A 217 6.80 10.76 -15.99
CA GLN A 217 6.04 10.73 -17.25
C GLN A 217 5.59 9.30 -17.57
N GLY A 218 4.33 9.14 -18.00
CA GLY A 218 3.84 7.90 -18.59
C GLY A 218 2.47 7.44 -18.07
N ALA A 219 1.88 6.46 -18.77
CA ALA A 219 0.62 5.82 -18.42
C ALA A 219 0.85 4.49 -17.67
N PHE A 220 -0.21 3.87 -17.15
CA PHE A 220 -0.13 2.63 -16.33
C PHE A 220 0.18 1.39 -17.15
N LEU A 221 -0.44 1.33 -18.33
CA LEU A 221 -0.23 0.25 -19.29
C LEU A 221 1.05 0.45 -20.11
N THR A 222 1.74 1.56 -19.90
CA THR A 222 3.00 1.89 -20.56
C THR A 222 4.12 1.91 -19.54
N GLU A 223 5.33 1.96 -20.05
CA GLU A 223 6.50 2.33 -19.26
C GLU A 223 6.30 3.70 -18.58
N LEU A 224 6.82 3.81 -17.37
CA LEU A 224 6.98 5.07 -16.64
C LEU A 224 8.43 5.50 -16.72
N LYS A 225 8.66 6.77 -17.01
CA LYS A 225 10.00 7.38 -17.03
C LYS A 225 10.10 8.45 -15.97
N PHE A 226 11.24 8.47 -15.30
CA PHE A 226 11.63 9.51 -14.35
C PHE A 226 12.68 10.36 -15.03
N LEU A 227 12.40 11.64 -15.18
CA LEU A 227 13.14 12.55 -16.03
C LEU A 227 13.62 13.76 -15.23
N SER A 228 14.66 14.43 -15.74
CA SER A 228 15.00 15.78 -15.29
C SER A 228 13.85 16.77 -15.54
N LEU A 229 13.87 17.92 -14.86
CA LEU A 229 12.81 18.93 -14.99
C LEU A 229 12.66 19.46 -16.43
N ASN A 230 13.78 19.55 -17.16
CA ASN A 230 13.81 19.91 -18.58
C ASN A 230 13.59 18.70 -19.52
N LYS A 231 13.38 17.50 -18.97
CA LYS A 231 13.14 16.23 -19.68
C LYS A 231 14.27 15.77 -20.61
N SER A 232 15.49 16.28 -20.42
CA SER A 232 16.64 15.93 -21.26
C SER A 232 17.42 14.72 -20.75
N ILE A 233 17.27 14.37 -19.48
CA ILE A 233 17.99 13.27 -18.81
C ILE A 233 16.96 12.32 -18.21
N GLU A 234 17.16 11.03 -18.42
CA GLU A 234 16.41 9.99 -17.71
C GLU A 234 17.16 9.62 -16.42
N PHE A 235 16.43 9.56 -15.32
CA PHE A 235 16.90 9.16 -13.98
C PHE A 235 16.44 7.76 -13.60
N GLY A 236 15.50 7.19 -14.35
CA GLY A 236 15.06 5.81 -14.18
C GLY A 236 13.78 5.53 -14.92
N GLU A 237 13.40 4.26 -14.89
CA GLU A 237 12.20 3.76 -15.55
C GLU A 237 11.56 2.62 -14.75
N ILE A 238 10.26 2.44 -14.99
CA ILE A 238 9.50 1.28 -14.53
C ILE A 238 8.88 0.68 -15.77
N SER A 239 9.17 -0.60 -16.03
CA SER A 239 8.63 -1.32 -17.17
C SER A 239 7.11 -1.36 -17.13
N LYS A 240 6.51 -1.63 -18.30
CA LYS A 240 5.11 -2.07 -18.34
C LYS A 240 4.93 -3.30 -17.44
N MET A 241 3.76 -3.42 -16.83
CA MET A 241 3.40 -4.60 -16.05
C MET A 241 3.38 -5.84 -16.94
N ASP A 242 4.14 -6.87 -16.58
CA ASP A 242 4.07 -8.17 -17.23
C ASP A 242 2.71 -8.80 -16.94
N VAL A 243 1.95 -9.09 -18.00
CA VAL A 243 0.60 -9.65 -17.92
C VAL A 243 0.61 -11.06 -17.33
N TRP A 244 1.71 -11.80 -17.46
CA TRP A 244 1.81 -13.19 -17.00
C TRP A 244 2.14 -13.29 -15.52
N ASN A 245 3.11 -12.49 -15.06
CA ASN A 245 3.66 -12.61 -13.71
C ASN A 245 3.31 -11.42 -12.81
N ASN A 246 2.61 -10.41 -13.33
CA ASN A 246 2.26 -9.18 -12.63
C ASN A 246 3.48 -8.43 -12.06
N LYS A 247 4.67 -8.63 -12.62
CA LYS A 247 5.92 -7.97 -12.19
C LYS A 247 6.21 -6.73 -13.02
N ARG A 248 6.99 -5.81 -12.45
CA ARG A 248 7.58 -4.65 -13.15
C ARG A 248 9.06 -4.59 -12.83
N ASP A 249 9.88 -4.43 -13.85
CA ASP A 249 11.29 -4.13 -13.66
C ASP A 249 11.42 -2.64 -13.38
N ILE A 250 12.28 -2.30 -12.42
CA ILE A 250 12.57 -0.94 -12.02
C ILE A 250 14.07 -0.73 -12.14
N THR A 251 14.44 0.31 -12.88
CA THR A 251 15.83 0.72 -13.07
C THR A 251 15.97 2.19 -12.66
N VAL A 252 16.98 2.49 -11.84
CA VAL A 252 17.32 3.84 -11.40
C VAL A 252 18.76 4.11 -11.80
N TYR A 253 18.99 5.20 -12.52
CA TYR A 253 20.34 5.54 -12.95
C TYR A 253 21.13 6.27 -11.86
N GLU A 254 22.46 6.25 -11.98
CA GLU A 254 23.38 6.78 -10.96
C GLU A 254 23.20 8.28 -10.69
N ASN A 255 22.77 9.03 -11.69
CA ASN A 255 22.55 10.48 -11.60
C ASN A 255 21.17 10.87 -11.03
N ALA A 256 20.37 9.90 -10.59
CA ALA A 256 19.04 10.18 -10.04
C ALA A 256 19.14 11.01 -8.73
N PRO A 257 18.38 12.12 -8.60
CA PRO A 257 18.42 12.98 -7.43
C PRO A 257 17.56 12.45 -6.27
N TYR A 258 17.35 11.13 -6.21
CA TYR A 258 16.51 10.45 -5.24
C TYR A 258 16.97 8.98 -5.03
N PRO A 259 16.66 8.35 -3.86
CA PRO A 259 17.00 6.96 -3.59
C PRO A 259 16.26 5.96 -4.49
N SER A 260 16.86 4.78 -4.69
CA SER A 260 16.36 3.75 -5.62
C SER A 260 14.95 3.24 -5.31
N ILE A 261 14.48 3.40 -4.07
CA ILE A 261 13.14 2.99 -3.62
C ILE A 261 12.01 3.91 -4.10
N ILE A 262 12.30 5.16 -4.47
CA ILE A 262 11.27 6.16 -4.81
C ILE A 262 10.37 5.72 -5.98
N PRO A 263 10.90 5.17 -7.09
CA PRO A 263 10.07 4.61 -8.16
C PRO A 263 9.11 3.51 -7.70
N ALA A 264 9.54 2.60 -6.83
CA ALA A 264 8.66 1.56 -6.30
C ALA A 264 7.51 2.15 -5.47
N ILE A 265 7.80 3.11 -4.59
CA ILE A 265 6.76 3.80 -3.81
C ILE A 265 5.78 4.52 -4.74
N TYR A 266 6.26 5.14 -5.82
CA TYR A 266 5.39 5.76 -6.81
C TYR A 266 4.50 4.74 -7.53
N ALA A 267 5.02 3.57 -7.89
CA ALA A 267 4.23 2.50 -8.49
C ALA A 267 3.13 2.02 -7.53
N VAL A 268 3.47 1.76 -6.27
CA VAL A 268 2.50 1.37 -5.23
C VAL A 268 1.41 2.43 -5.07
N TYR A 269 1.81 3.69 -4.96
CA TYR A 269 0.89 4.82 -4.87
C TYR A 269 -0.11 4.83 -6.04
N ARG A 270 0.40 4.68 -7.24
CA ARG A 270 -0.39 4.71 -8.46
C ARG A 270 -1.39 3.56 -8.51
N ASP A 271 -0.93 2.33 -8.24
CA ASP A 271 -1.75 1.13 -8.27
C ASP A 271 -2.92 1.23 -7.26
N LEU A 272 -2.69 1.85 -6.10
CA LEU A 272 -3.73 2.11 -5.09
C LEU A 272 -4.81 3.09 -5.58
N LEU A 273 -4.39 4.20 -6.19
CA LEU A 273 -5.34 5.20 -6.73
C LEU A 273 -6.20 4.60 -7.84
N GLU A 274 -5.61 3.79 -8.71
CA GLU A 274 -6.33 3.15 -9.81
C GLU A 274 -7.30 2.08 -9.32
N SER A 275 -6.88 1.27 -8.32
CA SER A 275 -7.76 0.31 -7.66
C SER A 275 -8.95 0.99 -6.97
N GLY A 276 -8.71 2.12 -6.30
CA GLY A 276 -9.76 2.96 -5.70
C GLY A 276 -10.72 3.55 -6.74
N PHE A 277 -10.19 4.05 -7.86
CA PHE A 277 -11.00 4.58 -8.94
C PHE A 277 -11.89 3.51 -9.58
N LYS A 278 -11.34 2.32 -9.86
CA LYS A 278 -12.09 1.20 -10.43
C LYS A 278 -13.26 0.78 -9.52
N ALA A 279 -13.01 0.62 -8.22
CA ALA A 279 -14.06 0.28 -7.26
C ALA A 279 -15.18 1.33 -7.21
N HIS A 280 -14.85 2.62 -7.30
CA HIS A 280 -15.82 3.70 -7.33
C HIS A 280 -16.69 3.68 -8.62
N VAL A 281 -16.07 3.45 -9.79
CA VAL A 281 -16.78 3.36 -11.07
C VAL A 281 -17.75 2.18 -11.08
N ASP A 282 -17.31 1.01 -10.62
CA ASP A 282 -18.15 -0.21 -10.59
C ASP A 282 -19.36 -0.04 -9.67
N THR A 283 -19.19 0.62 -8.52
CA THR A 283 -20.28 0.92 -7.58
C THR A 283 -21.32 1.85 -8.19
N ARG A 284 -20.89 2.86 -8.96
CA ARG A 284 -21.79 3.80 -9.65
C ARG A 284 -22.56 3.10 -10.79
N SER A 285 -21.90 2.20 -11.53
CA SER A 285 -22.54 1.41 -12.59
C SER A 285 -23.65 0.50 -12.03
N ARG A 286 -23.38 -0.22 -10.93
CA ARG A 286 -24.40 -1.05 -10.26
C ARG A 286 -25.61 -0.24 -9.79
N ASN A 287 -25.39 0.93 -9.20
CA ASN A 287 -26.48 1.78 -8.72
C ASN A 287 -27.33 2.38 -9.85
N ASN A 288 -26.76 2.58 -11.04
CA ASN A 288 -27.48 3.06 -12.21
C ASN A 288 -28.28 1.95 -12.92
N ASN A 289 -27.85 0.69 -12.81
CA ASN A 289 -28.56 -0.46 -13.38
C ASN A 289 -29.69 -1.01 -12.47
N MET A 290 -29.86 -0.42 -11.28
CA MET A 290 -30.96 -0.73 -10.34
C MET A 290 -32.07 0.34 -10.34
N LYS A 291 -32.03 1.28 -11.28
CA LYS A 291 -33.11 2.25 -11.56
C LYS A 291 -33.77 1.92 -12.88
#